data_AF-R6C0A9-F1
#
_entry.id   AF-R6C0A9-F1
#
_cell.length_a   1.000
_cell.length_b   1.000
_cell.length_c   1.000
_cell.angle_alpha   90.00
_cell.angle_beta   90.00
_cell.angle_gamma   90.00
#
_symmetry.space_group_name_H-M   'P 1'
#
loop_
_entity.id
_entity.type
_entity.pdbx_description
1 polymer ?
#
loop_
_entity_poly.entity_id
_entity_poly.type
_entity_poly.pdbx_seq_one_letter_code
_entity_poly.pdbx_strand_id
1 'polypeptide(L)'
;MKDWYTEKRVSRSIFGSILEYEYLYLNGELDIDCIYLKKRREHIGTYKVADMEALFPLDAKRFREYRKDKNIKIRDCSAGRRGMRYGMLIPRAEQKDLLIFEPDQGMLLDMQRRSPGKVQFA
;
A
#
# COMPACT_ATOMS: atom_id res chain seq x y z
N MET A 1 -25.33 16.06 3.67
CA MET A 1 -24.21 15.74 2.76
C MET A 1 -23.03 15.43 3.66
N LYS A 2 -22.55 14.18 3.73
CA LYS A 2 -21.56 13.72 4.72
C LYS A 2 -20.17 13.92 4.12
N ASP A 3 -19.32 14.71 4.76
CA ASP A 3 -17.97 15.03 4.32
C ASP A 3 -17.17 13.73 4.11
N TRP A 4 -16.96 13.36 2.85
CA TRP A 4 -16.39 12.07 2.44
C TRP A 4 -14.86 12.11 2.31
N TYR A 5 -14.22 13.21 2.69
CA TYR A 5 -12.77 13.36 2.79
C TYR A 5 -12.26 12.95 4.16
N THR A 6 -12.55 11.71 4.56
CA THR A 6 -12.11 11.21 5.87
C THR A 6 -10.64 10.84 5.79
N GLU A 7 -9.79 11.54 6.53
CA GLU A 7 -8.45 11.07 6.88
C GLU A 7 -8.57 9.63 7.43
N LYS A 8 -7.94 8.66 6.76
CA LYS A 8 -7.90 7.26 7.20
C LYS A 8 -6.49 6.90 7.61
N ARG A 9 -6.31 6.61 8.90
CA ARG A 9 -5.05 6.13 9.46
C ARG A 9 -5.18 4.67 9.86
N VAL A 10 -4.32 3.82 9.31
CA VAL A 10 -4.26 2.39 9.61
C VAL A 10 -2.86 2.05 10.07
N SER A 11 -2.70 1.47 11.26
CA SER A 11 -1.42 0.96 11.75
C SER A 11 -1.40 -0.58 11.73
N ARG A 12 -0.27 -1.14 11.31
CA ARG A 12 0.00 -2.58 11.23
C ARG A 12 1.30 -2.90 11.95
N SER A 13 1.18 -3.60 13.07
CA SER A 13 2.33 -4.13 13.81
C SER A 13 2.69 -5.53 13.31
N ILE A 14 3.99 -5.75 13.06
CA ILE A 14 4.54 -7.08 12.87
C ILE A 14 4.56 -7.77 14.24
N PHE A 15 3.88 -8.91 14.36
CA PHE A 15 3.75 -9.62 15.64
C PHE A 15 5.13 -9.96 16.22
N GLY A 16 5.37 -9.58 17.47
CA GLY A 16 6.65 -9.80 18.16
C GLY A 16 7.79 -8.87 17.70
N SER A 17 7.52 -7.88 16.85
CA SER A 17 8.51 -6.93 16.35
C SER A 17 8.34 -5.54 16.96
N ILE A 18 9.43 -4.78 16.94
CA ILE A 18 9.48 -3.36 17.28
C ILE A 18 9.05 -2.47 16.10
N LEU A 19 8.71 -3.07 14.97
CA LEU A 19 8.41 -2.41 13.69
C LEU A 19 6.90 -2.36 13.44
N GLU A 20 6.40 -1.17 13.17
CA GLU A 20 5.01 -0.92 12.78
C GLU A 20 4.99 -0.09 11.48
N TYR A 21 4.02 -0.35 10.61
CA TYR A 21 3.73 0.50 9.46
C TYR A 21 2.44 1.27 9.69
N GLU A 22 2.46 2.58 9.43
CA GLU A 22 1.29 3.44 9.45
C GLU A 22 0.98 3.91 8.03
N TYR A 23 -0.28 3.81 7.65
CA TYR A 23 -0.80 4.26 6.36
C TYR A 23 -1.75 5.42 6.62
N LEU A 24 -1.46 6.57 6.05
CA LEU A 24 -2.35 7.73 6.06
C LEU A 24 -2.88 7.91 4.63
N TYR A 25 -4.19 7.81 4.48
CA TYR A 25 -4.85 8.00 3.20
C TYR A 25 -5.77 9.22 3.25
N LEU A 26 -5.51 10.17 2.36
CA LEU A 26 -6.27 11.40 2.23
C LEU A 26 -6.39 11.77 0.75
N ASN A 27 -7.62 11.93 0.28
CA ASN A 27 -7.93 12.51 -1.04
C ASN A 27 -7.24 11.82 -2.24
N GLY A 28 -6.98 10.51 -2.16
CA GLY A 28 -6.28 9.79 -3.23
C GLY A 28 -4.77 9.80 -3.12
N GLU A 29 -4.23 10.33 -2.03
CA GLU A 29 -2.81 10.29 -1.67
C GLU A 29 -2.62 9.35 -0.47
N LEU A 30 -1.62 8.49 -0.56
CA LEU A 30 -1.24 7.51 0.44
C LEU A 30 0.16 7.84 0.95
N ASP A 31 0.26 8.26 2.20
CA ASP A 31 1.52 8.36 2.93
C ASP A 31 1.77 7.08 3.72
N ILE A 32 3.02 6.62 3.72
CA ILE A 32 3.46 5.48 4.49
C ILE A 32 4.61 5.86 5.40
N ASP A 33 4.43 5.58 6.67
CA ASP A 33 5.45 5.75 7.69
C ASP A 33 5.82 4.40 8.30
N CYS A 34 7.10 4.25 8.61
CA CYS A 34 7.65 3.14 9.38
C CYS A 34 7.98 3.64 10.78
N ILE A 35 7.45 2.96 11.80
CA ILE A 35 7.59 3.33 13.21
C ILE A 35 8.39 2.25 13.92
N TYR A 36 9.55 2.63 14.44
CA TYR A 36 10.43 1.77 15.23
C TYR A 36 10.25 2.05 16.72
N LEU A 37 10.01 1.00 17.51
CA LEU A 37 9.90 1.04 18.98
C LEU A 37 8.89 2.08 19.50
N LYS A 38 7.91 2.50 18.68
CA LYS A 38 7.02 3.64 18.97
C LYS A 38 7.74 4.96 19.30
N LYS A 39 9.00 5.09 18.89
CA LYS A 39 9.88 6.23 19.22
C LYS A 39 10.41 6.96 18.00
N ARG A 40 10.79 6.21 16.95
CA ARG A 40 11.34 6.79 15.72
C ARG A 40 10.39 6.53 14.56
N ARG A 41 10.03 7.59 13.86
CA ARG A 41 9.25 7.54 12.63
C ARG A 41 10.16 7.83 11.45
N GLU A 42 10.09 6.98 10.43
CA GLU A 42 10.76 7.15 9.15
C GLU A 42 9.69 7.21 8.06
N HIS A 43 9.66 8.31 7.31
CA HIS A 43 8.74 8.45 6.20
C HIS A 43 9.25 7.65 5.00
N ILE A 44 8.46 6.67 4.55
CA ILE A 44 8.83 5.76 3.46
C ILE A 44 8.49 6.37 2.10
N GLY A 45 7.38 7.11 2.03
CA GLY A 45 7.01 7.87 0.85
C GLY A 45 5.52 8.17 0.76
N THR A 46 5.24 9.05 -0.21
CA THR A 46 3.91 9.50 -0.60
C THR A 46 3.58 8.98 -2.00
N TYR A 47 2.38 8.43 -2.18
CA TYR A 47 1.95 7.81 -3.43
C TYR A 47 0.55 8.27 -3.83
N LYS A 48 0.39 8.70 -5.08
CA LYS A 48 -0.91 9.09 -5.62
C LYS A 48 -1.58 7.89 -6.31
N VAL A 49 -2.84 7.67 -5.97
CA VAL A 49 -3.68 6.62 -6.58
C VAL A 49 -3.82 6.84 -8.09
N ALA A 50 -3.86 8.09 -8.54
CA ALA A 50 -3.97 8.41 -9.97
C ALA A 50 -2.78 7.85 -10.79
N ASP A 51 -1.60 7.80 -10.18
CA ASP A 51 -0.35 7.40 -10.84
C ASP A 51 -0.20 5.87 -10.92
N MET A 52 -0.98 5.09 -10.17
CA MET A 52 -0.85 3.64 -10.18
C MET A 52 -1.29 3.03 -11.52
N GLU A 53 -0.66 1.93 -11.91
CA GLU A 53 -1.12 1.08 -13.01
C GLU A 53 -2.17 0.08 -12.53
N ALA A 54 -1.95 -0.53 -11.37
CA ALA A 54 -2.83 -1.54 -10.80
C ALA A 54 -2.71 -1.62 -9.28
N LEU A 55 -3.81 -1.98 -8.63
CA LEU A 55 -3.90 -2.33 -7.21
C LEU A 55 -4.61 -3.68 -7.09
N PHE A 56 -4.01 -4.64 -6.39
CA PHE A 56 -4.54 -6.00 -6.36
C PHE A 56 -4.17 -6.77 -5.09
N PRO A 57 -4.99 -7.77 -4.68
CA PRO A 57 -4.62 -8.69 -3.60
C PRO A 57 -3.32 -9.41 -3.96
N LEU A 58 -2.38 -9.42 -3.01
CA LEU A 58 -1.07 -10.02 -3.21
C LEU A 58 -1.02 -11.43 -2.62
N ASP A 59 -1.22 -12.41 -3.49
CA ASP A 59 -0.99 -13.81 -3.16
C ASP A 59 0.50 -14.21 -3.30
N ALA A 60 0.83 -15.42 -2.86
CA ALA A 60 2.19 -15.94 -2.91
C ALA A 60 2.69 -16.22 -4.35
N LYS A 61 1.79 -16.48 -5.30
CA LYS A 61 2.15 -16.76 -6.70
C LYS A 61 2.59 -15.47 -7.38
N ARG A 62 1.74 -14.43 -7.36
CA ARG A 62 2.03 -13.09 -7.87
C ARG A 62 3.28 -12.51 -7.23
N PHE A 63 3.43 -12.63 -5.91
CA PHE A 63 4.64 -12.14 -5.23
C PHE A 63 5.92 -12.81 -5.75
N ARG A 64 5.90 -14.13 -5.99
CA ARG A 64 7.06 -14.84 -6.56
C ARG A 64 7.35 -14.43 -8.00
N GLU A 65 6.33 -14.12 -8.80
CA GLU A 65 6.49 -13.63 -10.18
C GLU A 65 7.16 -12.26 -10.17
N TYR A 66 6.62 -11.30 -9.40
CA TYR A 66 7.18 -9.95 -9.30
C TYR A 66 8.60 -9.93 -8.72
N ARG A 67 8.91 -10.79 -7.75
CA ARG A 67 10.26 -10.90 -7.17
C ARG A 67 11.33 -11.35 -8.19
N LYS A 68 10.94 -12.01 -9.28
CA LYS A 68 11.88 -12.43 -10.34
C LYS A 68 12.11 -11.36 -11.39
N ASP A 69 11.22 -10.38 -11.49
CA ASP A 69 11.34 -9.29 -12.47
C ASP A 69 12.32 -8.22 -11.97
N LYS A 70 13.44 -8.08 -12.67
CA LYS A 70 14.48 -7.10 -12.31
C LYS A 70 14.07 -5.66 -12.57
N ASN A 71 13.03 -5.43 -13.37
CA ASN A 71 12.49 -4.10 -13.64
C ASN A 71 11.50 -3.63 -12.56
N ILE A 72 11.29 -4.44 -11.52
CA ILE A 72 10.34 -4.16 -10.44
C ILE A 72 11.08 -4.04 -9.12
N LYS A 73 11.04 -2.85 -8.54
CA LYS A 73 11.53 -2.59 -7.20
C LYS A 73 10.42 -2.82 -6.19
N ILE A 74 10.59 -3.84 -5.36
CA ILE A 74 9.64 -4.16 -4.32
C ILE A 74 9.90 -3.27 -3.09
N ARG A 75 8.84 -2.62 -2.60
CA ARG A 75 8.81 -1.92 -1.32
C ARG A 75 7.77 -2.61 -0.43
N ASP A 76 8.21 -3.52 0.42
CA ASP A 76 7.32 -4.20 1.35
C ASP A 76 7.15 -3.37 2.62
N CYS A 77 5.96 -2.80 2.78
CA CYS A 77 5.54 -1.99 3.91
C CYS A 77 4.38 -2.68 4.64
N SER A 78 4.35 -4.01 4.66
CA SER A 78 3.28 -4.80 5.29
C SER A 78 3.74 -5.47 6.58
N ALA A 79 2.77 -5.85 7.42
CA ALA A 79 3.03 -6.68 8.59
C ALA A 79 3.08 -8.19 8.26
N GLY A 80 2.94 -8.57 6.99
CA GLY A 80 2.96 -9.96 6.54
C GLY A 80 1.66 -10.73 6.80
N ARG A 81 0.54 -10.06 7.13
CA ARG A 81 -0.72 -10.74 7.44
C ARG A 81 -1.29 -11.40 6.19
N ARG A 82 -1.45 -12.73 6.23
CA ARG A 82 -2.03 -13.50 5.12
C ARG A 82 -3.45 -12.98 4.82
N GLY A 83 -3.73 -12.77 3.54
CA GLY A 83 -5.03 -12.30 3.06
C GLY A 83 -5.28 -10.79 3.19
N MET A 84 -4.39 -10.03 3.83
CA MET A 84 -4.56 -8.57 3.97
C MET A 84 -3.66 -7.75 3.05
N ARG A 85 -2.65 -8.38 2.46
CA ARG A 85 -1.65 -7.67 1.64
C ARG A 85 -2.19 -7.36 0.25
N TYR A 86 -2.01 -6.11 -0.17
CA TYR A 86 -2.23 -5.63 -1.51
C TYR A 86 -0.92 -5.16 -2.12
N GLY A 87 -0.77 -5.37 -3.43
CA GLY A 87 0.29 -4.80 -4.25
C GLY A 87 -0.25 -3.63 -5.06
N MET A 88 0.39 -2.48 -4.97
CA MET A 88 0.17 -1.32 -5.84
C MET A 88 1.36 -1.15 -6.78
N LEU A 89 1.12 -1.32 -8.08
CA LEU A 89 2.14 -1.18 -9.11
C LEU A 89 2.16 0.26 -9.61
N ILE A 90 3.31 0.91 -9.53
CA ILE A 90 3.48 2.34 -9.85
C ILE A 90 4.62 2.48 -10.87
N PRO A 91 4.35 3.04 -12.06
CA PRO A 91 5.37 3.30 -13.05
C PRO A 91 6.30 4.42 -12.58
N ARG A 92 7.60 4.25 -12.79
CA ARG A 92 8.64 5.28 -12.66
C ARG A 92 9.36 5.41 -14.00
N ALA A 93 10.27 6.38 -14.10
CA ALA A 93 10.97 6.68 -15.36
C ALA A 93 11.68 5.47 -15.99
N GLU A 94 12.33 4.64 -15.17
CA GLU A 94 13.18 3.53 -15.66
C GLU A 94 12.72 2.14 -15.18
N GLN A 95 11.80 2.07 -14.21
CA GLN A 95 11.37 0.85 -13.56
C GLN A 95 9.95 0.99 -13.02
N LYS A 96 9.38 -0.09 -12.46
CA LYS A 96 8.14 -0.01 -11.68
C LYS A 96 8.42 -0.25 -10.21
N ASP A 97 7.72 0.45 -9.34
CA ASP A 97 7.69 0.14 -7.92
C ASP A 97 6.47 -0.76 -7.64
N LEU A 98 6.69 -1.88 -6.96
CA LEU A 98 5.61 -2.66 -6.35
C LEU A 98 5.56 -2.33 -4.85
N LEU A 99 4.61 -1.50 -4.46
CA LEU A 99 4.35 -1.17 -3.06
C LEU A 99 3.43 -2.22 -2.44
N ILE A 100 3.86 -2.86 -1.35
CA ILE A 100 3.07 -3.87 -0.64
C ILE A 100 2.63 -3.30 0.71
N PHE A 101 1.33 -3.29 0.97
CA PHE A 101 0.75 -2.72 2.19
C PHE A 101 -0.59 -3.41 2.52
N GLU A 102 -1.19 -3.10 3.67
CA GLU A 102 -2.43 -3.74 4.16
C GLU A 102 -3.56 -2.71 4.33
N PRO A 103 -4.15 -2.20 3.23
CA PRO A 103 -5.22 -1.20 3.26
C PRO A 103 -6.45 -1.72 4.00
N ASP A 104 -7.25 -0.80 4.54
CA ASP A 104 -8.60 -1.13 5.00
C ASP A 104 -9.62 -1.10 3.84
N GLN A 105 -10.84 -1.56 4.12
CA GLN A 105 -11.91 -1.59 3.12
C GLN A 105 -12.29 -0.18 2.63
N GLY A 106 -12.19 0.84 3.48
CA GLY A 106 -12.52 2.21 3.12
C GLY A 106 -11.55 2.79 2.10
N MET A 107 -10.25 2.59 2.32
CA MET A 107 -9.18 2.93 1.39
C MET A 107 -9.41 2.25 0.04
N LEU A 108 -9.65 0.94 0.03
CA LEU A 108 -9.87 0.18 -1.21
C LEU A 108 -11.08 0.69 -2.01
N LEU A 109 -12.19 0.98 -1.34
CA LEU A 109 -13.40 1.49 -1.98
C LEU A 109 -13.18 2.90 -2.57
N ASP A 110 -12.47 3.79 -1.86
CA ASP A 110 -12.17 5.12 -2.39
C ASP A 110 -11.16 5.07 -3.55
N MET A 111 -10.13 4.22 -3.43
CA MET A 111 -9.17 3.96 -4.51
C MET A 111 -9.88 3.44 -5.77
N GLN A 112 -10.84 2.53 -5.63
CA GLN A 112 -11.65 2.02 -6.74
C GLN A 112 -12.50 3.12 -7.39
N ARG A 113 -13.13 3.98 -6.59
CA ARG A 113 -13.93 5.10 -7.09
C ARG A 113 -13.09 6.09 -7.89
N ARG A 114 -11.87 6.38 -7.43
CA ARG A 114 -10.94 7.32 -8.08
C ARG A 114 -10.25 6.75 -9.32
N SER A 115 -10.01 5.43 -9.35
CA SER A 115 -9.36 4.76 -10.47
C SER A 115 -10.09 3.48 -10.84
N PRO A 116 -11.30 3.61 -11.42
CA PRO A 116 -12.07 2.47 -11.88
C PRO A 116 -11.26 1.64 -12.89
N GLY A 117 -11.35 0.32 -12.80
CA GLY A 117 -10.62 -0.61 -13.68
C GLY A 117 -9.17 -0.88 -13.28
N LYS A 118 -8.56 -0.08 -12.39
CA LYS A 118 -7.21 -0.32 -11.87
C LYS A 118 -7.18 -1.10 -10.56
N VAL A 119 -8.31 -1.22 -9.87
CA VAL A 119 -8.42 -1.88 -8.54
C VAL A 119 -9.11 -3.23 -8.67
N GLN A 120 -8.44 -4.29 -8.22
CA GLN A 120 -8.98 -5.65 -8.10
C GLN A 120 -9.33 -5.95 -6.64
N PHE A 121 -10.44 -6.64 -6.41
CA PHE A 121 -10.81 -7.16 -5.09
C PHE A 121 -10.46 -8.65 -4.99
N ALA A 122 -10.29 -9.12 -3.75
CA ALA A 122 -10.13 -10.54 -3.45
C ALA A 122 -11.47 -11.28 -3.55
#